data_AF-A0A7U9XLX7-F1
#
_entry.id   AF-A0A7U9XLX7-F1
#
_cell.length_a   1.000
_cell.length_b   1.000
_cell.length_c   1.000
_cell.angle_alpha   90.00
_cell.angle_beta   90.00
_cell.angle_gamma   90.00
#
_symmetry.space_group_name_H-M   'P 1'
#
loop_
_entity.id
_entity.type
_entity.pdbx_description
1 polymer ?
#
loop_
_entity_poly.entity_id
_entity_poly.type
_entity_poly.pdbx_seq_one_letter_code
_entity_poly.pdbx_strand_id
1 'polypeptide(L)'
;MEELLVYAILLYEELATETDYNKRLDELFLNNPENDDFLYLEWETDIKKAIIYIRTHIDYKKLDLERFGRILMSKLETIYANCSDIEYFANRMYSLWESLPGNIQDIEPFWTLCYADDLLSWGDEKQTRNIYEHMLSYYKD
;
A
#
# COMPACT_ATOMS: atom_id res chain seq x y z
N MET A 1 -4.61 12.28 4.72
CA MET A 1 -3.87 12.08 3.45
C MET A 1 -3.28 10.67 3.35
N GLU A 2 -2.75 10.13 4.46
CA GLU A 2 -2.39 8.73 4.77
C GLU A 2 -3.10 7.66 3.91
N GLU A 3 -4.43 7.69 3.82
CA GLU A 3 -5.19 6.69 3.06
C GLU A 3 -4.94 6.79 1.55
N LEU A 4 -4.91 8.01 1.01
CA LEU A 4 -4.60 8.24 -0.40
C LEU A 4 -3.14 7.89 -0.71
N LEU A 5 -2.22 7.95 0.25
CA LEU A 5 -0.85 7.46 0.06
C LEU A 5 -0.82 5.94 -0.16
N VAL A 6 -1.59 5.16 0.61
CA VAL A 6 -1.71 3.72 0.39
C VAL A 6 -2.23 3.43 -1.01
N TYR A 7 -3.32 4.08 -1.43
CA TYR A 7 -3.87 3.87 -2.77
C TYR A 7 -2.95 4.38 -3.88
N ALA A 8 -2.25 5.50 -3.71
CA ALA A 8 -1.29 6.04 -4.68
C ALA A 8 -0.04 5.16 -4.83
N ILE A 9 0.45 4.55 -3.74
CA ILE A 9 1.55 3.58 -3.79
C ILE A 9 1.06 2.29 -4.48
N LEU A 10 -0.07 1.72 -4.06
CA LEU A 10 -0.61 0.51 -4.69
C LEU A 10 -0.94 0.72 -6.18
N LEU A 11 -1.41 1.90 -6.58
CA LEU A 11 -1.68 2.23 -7.97
C LEU A 11 -0.40 2.44 -8.80
N TYR A 12 0.63 3.03 -8.21
CA TYR A 12 1.96 3.14 -8.85
C TYR A 12 2.58 1.76 -9.08
N GLU A 13 2.41 0.83 -8.13
CA GLU A 13 2.80 -0.57 -8.24
C GLU A 13 1.77 -1.45 -8.98
N GLU A 14 0.76 -0.86 -9.64
CA GLU A 14 -0.35 -1.53 -10.36
C GLU A 14 -1.12 -2.62 -9.56
N LEU A 15 -1.01 -2.60 -8.23
CA LEU A 15 -1.72 -3.44 -7.25
C LEU A 15 -3.13 -2.93 -6.93
N ALA A 16 -3.47 -1.71 -7.34
CA ALA A 16 -4.82 -1.14 -7.30
C ALA A 16 -5.15 -0.47 -8.65
N THR A 17 -6.45 -0.29 -8.95
CA THR A 17 -6.87 0.40 -10.18
C THR A 17 -7.09 1.90 -9.97
N GLU A 18 -7.09 2.69 -11.05
CA GLU A 18 -7.50 4.11 -10.99
C GLU A 18 -8.93 4.26 -10.43
N THR A 19 -9.81 3.30 -10.71
CA THR A 19 -11.18 3.24 -10.15
C THR A 19 -11.18 3.05 -8.62
N ASP A 20 -10.28 2.22 -8.08
CA ASP A 20 -10.13 2.05 -6.62
C ASP A 20 -9.66 3.34 -5.95
N TYR A 21 -8.66 4.00 -6.56
CA TYR A 21 -8.12 5.27 -6.09
C TYR A 21 -9.18 6.37 -6.13
N ASN A 22 -9.81 6.60 -7.29
CA ASN A 22 -10.83 7.63 -7.47
C ASN A 22 -11.99 7.40 -6.49
N LYS A 23 -12.53 6.17 -6.40
CA LYS A 23 -13.60 5.87 -5.43
C LYS A 23 -13.22 6.20 -3.98
N ARG A 24 -11.96 5.99 -3.56
CA ARG A 24 -11.54 6.35 -2.19
C ARG A 24 -11.27 7.85 -2.05
N LEU A 25 -10.90 8.54 -3.12
CA LEU A 25 -10.87 10.01 -3.16
C LEU A 25 -12.28 10.59 -3.01
N ASP A 26 -13.26 10.15 -3.83
CA ASP A 26 -14.68 10.52 -3.72
C ASP A 26 -15.17 10.37 -2.26
N GLU A 27 -14.92 9.21 -1.66
CA GLU A 27 -15.30 8.89 -0.28
C GLU A 27 -14.63 9.82 0.75
N LEU A 28 -13.38 10.23 0.54
CA LEU A 28 -12.65 11.09 1.48
C LEU A 28 -13.02 12.58 1.31
N PHE A 29 -13.21 13.03 0.07
CA PHE A 29 -13.68 14.38 -0.24
C PHE A 29 -15.10 14.59 0.27
N LEU A 30 -16.04 13.67 0.03
CA LEU A 30 -17.41 13.77 0.56
C LEU A 30 -17.48 13.76 2.10
N ASN A 31 -16.51 13.15 2.78
CA ASN A 31 -16.41 13.19 4.24
C ASN A 31 -15.69 14.46 4.77
N ASN A 32 -14.94 15.19 3.94
CA ASN A 32 -14.30 16.45 4.32
C ASN A 32 -14.16 17.41 3.12
N PRO A 33 -15.26 18.05 2.64
CA PRO A 33 -15.25 18.84 1.40
C PRO A 33 -14.43 20.13 1.48
N GLU A 34 -14.09 20.59 2.68
CA GLU A 34 -13.29 21.80 2.94
C GLU A 34 -11.77 21.49 2.94
N ASN A 35 -11.34 20.32 2.47
CA ASN A 35 -9.92 19.98 2.34
C ASN A 35 -9.39 20.31 0.94
N ASP A 36 -8.50 21.32 0.87
CA ASP A 36 -7.88 21.77 -0.37
C ASP A 36 -7.08 20.67 -1.11
N ASP A 37 -6.43 19.75 -0.40
CA ASP A 37 -5.68 18.64 -1.01
C ASP A 37 -6.61 17.70 -1.79
N PHE A 38 -7.75 17.32 -1.19
CA PHE A 38 -8.76 16.48 -1.82
C PHE A 38 -9.43 17.21 -2.99
N LEU A 39 -9.81 18.49 -2.82
CA LEU A 39 -10.39 19.29 -3.90
C LEU A 39 -9.43 19.47 -5.09
N TYR A 40 -8.13 19.61 -4.85
CA TYR A 40 -7.12 19.63 -5.90
C TYR A 40 -7.07 18.28 -6.65
N LEU A 41 -7.04 17.17 -5.91
CA LEU A 41 -6.93 15.83 -6.48
C LEU A 41 -8.19 15.42 -7.27
N GLU A 42 -9.38 15.85 -6.85
CA GLU A 42 -10.66 15.66 -7.58
C GLU A 42 -10.64 16.32 -8.96
N TRP A 43 -9.82 17.35 -9.17
CA TRP A 43 -9.71 18.09 -10.43
C TRP A 43 -8.49 17.67 -11.27
N GLU A 44 -7.56 16.88 -10.72
CA GLU A 44 -6.36 16.41 -11.41
C GLU A 44 -6.63 15.14 -12.22
N THR A 45 -6.71 15.31 -13.55
CA THR A 45 -7.02 14.22 -14.49
C THR A 45 -5.79 13.43 -14.96
N ASP A 46 -4.57 13.86 -14.62
CA ASP A 46 -3.36 13.06 -14.80
C ASP A 46 -3.00 12.34 -13.50
N ILE A 47 -3.30 11.04 -13.47
CA ILE A 47 -3.06 10.18 -12.30
C ILE A 47 -1.60 10.18 -11.83
N LYS A 48 -0.63 10.41 -12.73
CA LYS A 48 0.79 10.48 -12.35
C LYS A 48 1.09 11.78 -11.61
N LYS A 49 0.43 12.88 -11.97
CA LYS A 49 0.48 14.14 -11.21
C LYS A 49 -0.21 14.00 -9.85
N ALA A 50 -1.35 13.30 -9.77
CA ALA A 50 -2.01 13.00 -8.50
C ALA A 50 -1.10 12.19 -7.54
N ILE A 51 -0.46 11.11 -8.02
CA ILE A 51 0.49 10.31 -7.24
C ILE A 51 1.69 11.16 -6.77
N ILE A 52 2.27 11.98 -7.65
CA ILE A 52 3.38 12.88 -7.30
C ILE A 52 2.95 13.93 -6.26
N TYR A 53 1.74 14.49 -6.39
CA TYR A 53 1.19 15.46 -5.44
C TYR A 53 1.05 14.84 -4.04
N ILE A 54 0.39 13.69 -3.93
CA ILE A 54 0.22 12.95 -2.66
C ILE A 54 1.58 12.63 -2.02
N ARG A 55 2.54 12.12 -2.81
CA ARG A 55 3.88 11.77 -2.31
C ARG A 55 4.72 12.98 -1.90
N THR A 56 4.34 14.21 -2.28
CA THR A 56 5.07 15.46 -1.95
C THR A 56 4.39 16.33 -0.90
N HIS A 57 3.07 16.23 -0.71
CA HIS A 57 2.30 17.06 0.22
C HIS A 57 2.09 16.42 1.61
N ILE A 58 2.49 15.16 1.79
CA ILE A 58 2.40 14.47 3.08
C ILE A 58 3.56 14.82 4.02
N ASP A 59 3.20 15.22 5.24
CA ASP A 59 4.16 15.34 6.34
C ASP A 59 4.48 13.97 6.94
N TYR A 60 5.48 13.30 6.36
CA TYR A 60 5.95 11.98 6.80
C TYR A 60 6.38 11.92 8.28
N LYS A 61 6.61 13.06 8.96
CA LYS A 61 6.91 13.11 10.40
C LYS A 61 5.66 13.05 11.29
N LYS A 62 4.47 13.20 10.71
CA LYS A 62 3.16 13.06 11.36
C LYS A 62 2.32 11.91 10.77
N LEU A 63 2.92 11.05 9.94
CA LEU A 63 2.25 9.93 9.30
C LEU A 63 1.70 8.98 10.38
N ASP A 64 0.38 8.76 10.37
CA ASP A 64 -0.28 7.77 11.21
C ASP A 64 0.05 6.36 10.69
N LEU A 65 1.11 5.77 11.24
CA LEU A 65 1.62 4.45 10.84
C LEU A 65 0.61 3.32 11.09
N GLU A 66 -0.23 3.45 12.12
CA GLU A 66 -1.23 2.42 12.44
C GLU A 66 -2.36 2.46 11.41
N ARG A 67 -2.90 3.64 11.09
CA ARG A 67 -3.91 3.80 10.04
C ARG A 67 -3.36 3.43 8.66
N PHE A 68 -2.16 3.89 8.32
CA PHE A 68 -1.49 3.52 7.07
C PHE A 68 -1.32 2.00 6.96
N GLY A 69 -0.80 1.36 8.00
CA GLY A 69 -0.54 -0.07 8.05
C GLY A 69 -1.81 -0.93 8.02
N ARG A 70 -2.85 -0.58 8.81
CA ARG A 70 -4.16 -1.26 8.79
C ARG A 70 -4.77 -1.26 7.39
N ILE A 71 -4.69 -0.16 6.65
CA ILE A 71 -5.24 -0.05 5.29
C ILE A 71 -4.38 -0.82 4.28
N LEU A 72 -3.05 -0.69 4.34
CA LEU A 72 -2.15 -1.38 3.42
C LEU A 72 -2.27 -2.91 3.57
N MET A 73 -2.19 -3.44 4.79
CA MET A 73 -2.27 -4.89 5.03
C MET A 73 -3.64 -5.46 4.65
N SER A 74 -4.74 -4.73 4.89
CA SER A 74 -6.09 -5.12 4.44
C SER A 74 -6.23 -5.19 2.91
N LYS A 75 -5.58 -4.28 2.17
CA LYS A 75 -5.52 -4.32 0.71
C LYS A 75 -4.64 -5.46 0.20
N LEU A 76 -3.45 -5.63 0.77
CA LEU A 76 -2.53 -6.71 0.39
C LEU A 76 -3.12 -8.09 0.69
N GLU A 77 -3.90 -8.26 1.76
CA GLU A 77 -4.61 -9.51 2.04
C GLU A 77 -5.65 -9.80 0.96
N THR A 78 -6.38 -8.78 0.52
CA THR A 78 -7.35 -8.91 -0.58
C THR A 78 -6.66 -9.33 -1.88
N ILE A 79 -5.43 -8.86 -2.14
CA ILE A 79 -4.63 -9.25 -3.31
C ILE A 79 -4.11 -10.68 -3.15
N TYR A 80 -3.51 -11.01 -1.99
CA TYR A 80 -2.98 -12.34 -1.65
C TYR A 80 -4.06 -13.42 -1.76
N ALA A 81 -5.25 -13.20 -1.19
CA ALA A 81 -6.36 -14.15 -1.23
C ALA A 81 -6.91 -14.41 -2.65
N ASN A 82 -6.68 -13.49 -3.60
CA ASN A 82 -7.01 -13.67 -5.01
C ASN A 82 -5.83 -14.17 -5.87
N CYS A 83 -4.65 -14.37 -5.27
CA CYS A 83 -3.44 -14.78 -5.98
C CYS A 83 -3.02 -16.22 -5.60
N SER A 84 -3.19 -17.16 -6.54
CA SER A 84 -2.75 -18.55 -6.34
C SER A 84 -1.22 -18.70 -6.38
N ASP A 85 -0.56 -17.86 -7.17
CA ASP A 85 0.85 -17.91 -7.50
C ASP A 85 1.65 -17.05 -6.50
N ILE A 86 2.41 -17.73 -5.63
CA ILE A 86 3.19 -17.06 -4.59
C ILE A 86 4.48 -16.42 -5.14
N GLU A 87 5.05 -16.95 -6.22
CA GLU A 87 6.20 -16.32 -6.88
C GLU A 87 5.78 -15.00 -7.52
N TYR A 88 4.64 -14.98 -8.23
CA TYR A 88 4.10 -13.75 -8.80
C TYR A 88 3.76 -12.70 -7.73
N PHE A 89 3.15 -13.11 -6.61
CA PHE A 89 2.87 -12.21 -5.49
C PHE A 89 4.17 -11.66 -4.87
N ALA A 90 5.12 -12.54 -4.55
CA ALA A 90 6.41 -12.20 -3.96
C ALA A 90 7.20 -11.15 -4.76
N ASN A 91 7.37 -11.38 -6.07
CA ASN A 91 8.09 -10.48 -6.97
C ASN A 91 7.50 -9.05 -7.03
N ARG A 92 6.24 -8.85 -6.57
CA ARG A 92 5.61 -7.52 -6.46
C ARG A 92 5.73 -6.91 -5.06
N MET A 93 5.99 -7.70 -4.01
CA MET A 93 6.13 -7.18 -2.64
C MET A 93 7.47 -6.46 -2.44
N TYR A 94 8.55 -6.93 -3.05
CA TYR A 94 9.84 -6.24 -3.01
C TYR A 94 9.77 -4.83 -3.68
N SER A 95 9.18 -4.73 -4.88
CA SER A 95 8.96 -3.43 -5.55
C SER A 95 8.08 -2.50 -4.71
N LEU A 96 7.00 -3.04 -4.13
CA LEU A 96 6.14 -2.31 -3.21
C LEU A 96 6.91 -1.77 -2.00
N TRP A 97 7.81 -2.56 -1.41
CA TRP A 97 8.69 -2.13 -0.33
C TRP A 97 9.61 -0.98 -0.76
N GLU A 98 10.30 -1.10 -1.90
CA GLU A 98 11.13 0.00 -2.46
C GLU A 98 10.30 1.28 -2.70
N SER A 99 9.02 1.13 -3.02
CA SER A 99 8.08 2.24 -3.24
C SER A 99 7.57 2.91 -1.96
N LEU A 100 7.75 2.31 -0.77
CA LEU A 100 7.34 2.90 0.51
C LEU A 100 8.17 4.15 0.88
N PRO A 101 7.67 5.01 1.78
CA PRO A 101 8.50 6.05 2.40
C PRO A 101 9.68 5.44 3.17
N GLY A 102 10.91 5.87 2.89
CA GLY A 102 12.11 5.30 3.53
C GLY A 102 12.20 5.46 5.05
N ASN A 103 11.32 6.25 5.66
CA ASN A 103 11.18 6.33 7.12
C ASN A 103 10.24 5.26 7.72
N ILE A 104 9.69 4.35 6.91
CA ILE A 104 8.86 3.21 7.35
C ILE A 104 9.32 1.84 6.82
N GLN A 105 10.26 1.81 5.87
CA GLN A 105 10.72 0.58 5.20
C GLN A 105 11.29 -0.47 6.18
N ASP A 106 12.00 -0.03 7.23
CA ASP A 106 12.64 -0.91 8.23
C ASP A 106 11.77 -1.10 9.50
N ILE A 107 10.44 -1.00 9.37
CA ILE A 107 9.48 -1.13 10.49
C ILE A 107 8.50 -2.26 10.18
N GLU A 108 8.20 -3.13 11.15
CA GLU A 108 7.18 -4.17 10.97
C GLU A 108 5.75 -3.58 10.94
N PRO A 109 4.85 -4.11 10.10
CA PRO A 109 5.01 -5.29 9.23
C PRO A 109 5.57 -4.96 7.82
N PHE A 110 5.96 -3.70 7.56
CA PHE A 110 6.42 -3.26 6.25
C PHE A 110 7.75 -3.89 5.85
N TRP A 111 8.66 -4.10 6.80
CA TRP A 111 9.98 -4.68 6.54
C TRP A 111 9.90 -6.10 5.99
N THR A 112 8.93 -6.90 6.46
CA THR A 112 8.66 -8.25 5.94
C THR A 112 8.45 -8.30 4.42
N LEU A 113 7.98 -7.21 3.79
CA LEU A 113 7.80 -7.13 2.33
C LEU A 113 9.12 -7.28 1.52
N CYS A 114 10.28 -7.05 2.13
CA CYS A 114 11.58 -7.07 1.43
C CYS A 114 12.34 -8.40 1.51
N TYR A 115 11.86 -9.37 2.31
CA TYR A 115 12.59 -10.63 2.56
C TYR A 115 11.69 -11.87 2.67
N ALA A 116 10.36 -11.75 2.74
CA ALA A 116 9.46 -12.88 2.97
C ALA A 116 9.61 -14.01 1.93
N ASP A 117 10.08 -13.68 0.73
CA ASP A 117 10.28 -14.55 -0.42
C ASP A 117 11.72 -15.10 -0.59
N ASP A 118 12.68 -14.72 0.25
CA ASP A 118 14.04 -15.31 0.27
C ASP A 118 13.98 -16.85 0.28
N LEU A 119 12.97 -17.42 0.95
CA LEU A 119 12.75 -18.84 1.11
C LEU A 119 12.21 -19.56 -0.15
N LEU A 120 11.62 -18.82 -1.10
CA LEU A 120 11.23 -19.38 -2.40
C LEU A 120 12.45 -19.83 -3.21
N SER A 121 13.60 -19.17 -3.04
CA SER A 121 14.87 -19.60 -3.67
C SER A 121 15.35 -20.99 -3.20
N TRP A 122 14.82 -21.48 -2.08
CA TRP A 122 15.05 -22.83 -1.53
C TRP A 122 13.86 -23.78 -1.74
N GLY A 123 12.77 -23.30 -2.36
CA GLY A 123 11.54 -24.05 -2.62
C GLY A 123 10.55 -24.14 -1.46
N ASP A 124 10.72 -23.38 -0.36
CA ASP A 124 9.78 -23.41 0.77
C ASP A 124 8.64 -22.39 0.61
N GLU A 125 7.71 -22.69 -0.31
CA GLU A 125 6.42 -22.00 -0.42
C GLU A 125 5.67 -21.94 0.91
N LYS A 126 5.77 -22.99 1.75
CA LYS A 126 4.94 -23.13 2.94
C LYS A 126 5.37 -22.13 4.02
N GLN A 127 6.67 -21.99 4.25
CA GLN A 127 7.19 -20.99 5.18
C GLN A 127 7.00 -19.58 4.62
N THR A 128 7.20 -19.38 3.31
CA THR A 128 6.91 -18.10 2.62
C THR A 128 5.47 -17.63 2.85
N ARG A 129 4.48 -18.49 2.54
CA ARG A 129 3.06 -18.22 2.75
C ARG A 129 2.74 -17.93 4.22
N ASN A 130 3.36 -18.69 5.14
CA ASN A 130 3.17 -18.46 6.57
C ASN A 130 3.70 -17.09 7.04
N ILE A 131 4.82 -16.62 6.51
CA ILE A 131 5.36 -15.28 6.79
C ILE A 131 4.40 -14.19 6.30
N TYR A 132 3.95 -14.28 5.04
CA TYR A 132 2.97 -13.32 4.51
C TYR A 132 1.65 -13.36 5.30
N GLU A 133 1.14 -14.52 5.69
CA GLU A 133 -0.08 -14.64 6.50
C GLU A 133 0.05 -13.97 7.88
N HIS A 134 1.23 -13.99 8.50
CA HIS A 134 1.50 -13.23 9.74
C HIS A 134 1.61 -11.71 9.47
N MET A 135 2.31 -11.31 8.40
CA MET A 135 2.44 -9.90 7.99
C MET A 135 1.06 -9.27 7.72
N LEU A 136 0.22 -9.95 6.96
CA LEU A 136 -1.13 -9.51 6.56
C LEU A 136 -2.12 -9.48 7.74
N SER A 137 -1.87 -10.27 8.78
CA SER A 137 -2.67 -10.28 10.01
C SER A 137 -2.10 -9.42 11.14
N TYR A 138 -0.96 -8.76 10.95
CA TYR A 138 -0.26 -7.98 11.99
C TYR A 138 -1.13 -6.93 12.70
N TYR A 139 -2.03 -6.26 11.96
CA TYR A 139 -2.98 -5.30 12.53
C TYR A 139 -4.42 -5.87 12.68
N LYS A 140 -4.55 -7.15 13.02
CA LYS A 140 -5.82 -7.79 13.34
C LYS A 140 -5.87 -8.17 14.82
N ASP A 141 -6.53 -7.32 15.59
CA ASP A 141 -6.87 -7.50 17.00
C ASP A 141 -8.23 -8.19 17.16
#